data_AF-A0A960G059-F1
#
_entry.id   AF-A0A960G059-F1
#
_cell.length_a   1.000
_cell.length_b   1.000
_cell.length_c   1.000
_cell.angle_alpha   90.00
_cell.angle_beta   90.00
_cell.angle_gamma   90.00
#
_symmetry.space_group_name_H-M   'P 1'
#
loop_
_entity.id
_entity.type
_entity.pdbx_description
1 polymer ?
#
loop_
_entity_poly.entity_id
_entity_poly.type
_entity_poly.pdbx_seq_one_letter_code
_entity_poly.pdbx_strand_id
1 'polypeptide(L)'
;MSDRLKDVIGLVSRLGLAFVWGYAGIVKIFEVNGARDAILAYRIFPPEWAGPLGWALPAFEILLAILLLLGLFTRLAALASGLLMTAFIVGIASVWIRGYTIDCGCFGGGGDISAEGIDAKYARDIARDFLFVGMSAWLVVRPRSLWSLDRESVNPPADADVYSEEAERQV
;
A
#
# COMPACT_ATOMS: atom_id res chain seq x y z
N MET A 1 23.64 -9.29 7.77
CA MET A 1 22.26 -9.62 8.17
C MET A 1 21.97 -11.06 7.80
N SER A 2 21.57 -11.91 8.75
CA SER A 2 21.26 -13.33 8.46
C SER A 2 20.07 -13.44 7.49
N ASP A 3 20.01 -14.51 6.70
CA ASP A 3 18.93 -14.66 5.72
C ASP A 3 17.57 -14.80 6.39
N ARG A 4 17.50 -15.47 7.55
CA ARG A 4 16.27 -15.50 8.38
C ARG A 4 15.80 -14.11 8.80
N LEU A 5 16.72 -13.21 9.17
CA LEU A 5 16.35 -11.84 9.57
C LEU A 5 15.76 -11.06 8.39
N LYS A 6 16.30 -11.23 7.18
CA LYS A 6 15.74 -10.61 5.95
C LYS A 6 14.32 -11.11 5.67
N ASP A 7 14.09 -12.41 5.80
CA ASP A 7 12.78 -13.00 5.52
C ASP A 7 11.73 -12.58 6.58
N VAL A 8 12.15 -12.43 7.84
CA VAL A 8 11.30 -11.89 8.93
C VAL A 8 10.95 -10.43 8.66
N ILE A 9 11.91 -9.60 8.23
CA ILE A 9 11.64 -8.20 7.85
C ILE A 9 10.64 -8.15 6.69
N GLY A 10 10.79 -9.03 5.69
CA GLY A 10 9.82 -9.16 4.60
C GLY A 10 8.42 -9.52 5.12
N LEU A 11 8.32 -10.54 5.98
CA LEU A 11 7.02 -10.95 6.55
C LEU A 11 6.37 -9.83 7.36
N VAL A 12 7.11 -9.16 8.25
CA VAL A 12 6.61 -8.05 9.06
C VAL A 12 6.16 -6.89 8.18
N SER A 13 6.94 -6.53 7.15
CA SER A 13 6.57 -5.49 6.19
C SER A 13 5.28 -5.82 5.47
N ARG A 14 5.13 -7.08 5.06
CA ARG A 14 3.95 -7.58 4.35
C ARG A 14 2.70 -7.52 5.22
N LEU A 15 2.78 -8.05 6.44
CA LEU A 15 1.67 -8.05 7.39
C LEU A 15 1.33 -6.64 7.85
N GLY A 16 2.32 -5.78 8.07
CA GLY A 16 2.13 -4.38 8.45
C GLY A 16 1.39 -3.59 7.36
N LEU A 17 1.85 -3.70 6.10
CA LEU A 17 1.16 -3.05 4.98
C LEU A 17 -0.24 -3.63 4.77
N ALA A 18 -0.40 -4.96 4.84
CA ALA A 18 -1.72 -5.60 4.72
C ALA A 18 -2.71 -5.11 5.79
N PHE A 19 -2.25 -4.99 7.04
CA PHE A 19 -3.05 -4.46 8.13
C PHE A 19 -3.45 -3.01 7.89
N VAL A 20 -2.50 -2.14 7.52
CA VAL A 20 -2.74 -0.71 7.29
C VAL A 20 -3.75 -0.51 6.16
N TRP A 21 -3.55 -1.17 5.02
CA TRP A 21 -4.46 -1.07 3.88
C TRP A 21 -5.84 -1.65 4.20
N GLY A 22 -5.89 -2.79 4.89
CA GLY A 22 -7.14 -3.42 5.27
C GLY A 22 -7.94 -2.54 6.24
N TYR A 23 -7.28 -2.03 7.28
CA TYR A 23 -7.90 -1.11 8.23
C TYR A 23 -8.40 0.16 7.54
N ALA A 24 -7.55 0.82 6.75
CA ALA A 24 -7.90 2.05 6.06
C ALA A 24 -9.08 1.85 5.09
N GLY A 25 -9.04 0.79 4.28
CA GLY A 25 -10.09 0.51 3.30
C GLY A 25 -11.42 0.14 3.96
N ILE A 26 -11.39 -0.66 5.03
CA ILE A 26 -12.60 -1.02 5.79
C ILE A 26 -13.24 0.23 6.38
N VAL A 27 -12.47 1.08 7.05
CA VAL A 27 -13.00 2.31 7.65
C VAL A 27 -13.61 3.22 6.58
N LYS A 28 -12.94 3.42 5.43
CA LYS A 28 -13.46 4.26 4.35
C LYS A 28 -14.71 3.69 3.65
N ILE A 29 -14.88 2.37 3.60
CA ILE A 29 -16.11 1.75 3.08
C ILE A 29 -17.31 2.04 3.99
N PHE A 30 -17.11 2.07 5.32
CA PHE A 30 -18.19 2.39 6.25
C PHE A 30 -18.49 3.90 6.28
N GLU A 31 -17.54 4.75 5.90
CA GLU A 31 -17.67 6.21 5.84
C GLU A 31 -17.50 6.76 4.40
N VAL A 32 -18.33 6.29 3.46
CA VAL A 32 -18.25 6.71 2.04
C VAL A 32 -18.26 8.24 1.87
N ASN A 33 -19.03 8.95 2.69
CA ASN A 33 -19.07 10.42 2.66
C ASN A 33 -17.72 11.03 3.10
N GLY A 34 -17.06 10.46 4.11
CA GLY A 34 -15.75 10.92 4.59
C GLY A 34 -14.66 10.78 3.52
N ALA A 35 -14.65 9.67 2.78
CA ALA A 35 -13.71 9.49 1.66
C ALA A 35 -13.92 10.54 0.54
N ARG A 36 -15.18 10.84 0.22
CA ARG A 36 -15.55 11.86 -0.76
C ARG A 36 -15.14 13.26 -0.29
N ASP A 37 -15.43 13.58 0.97
CA ASP A 37 -15.11 14.89 1.55
C ASP A 37 -13.61 15.10 1.65
N ALA A 38 -12.84 14.04 1.97
CA ALA A 38 -11.38 14.06 1.88
C ALA A 38 -10.93 14.43 0.47
N ILE A 39 -11.39 13.73 -0.57
CA ILE A 39 -10.99 14.00 -1.98
C ILE A 39 -11.28 15.45 -2.38
N LEU A 40 -12.44 15.98 -1.99
CA LEU A 40 -12.81 17.38 -2.25
C LEU A 40 -11.89 18.37 -1.49
N ALA A 41 -11.53 18.04 -0.25
CA ALA A 41 -10.68 18.87 0.60
C ALA A 41 -9.26 19.03 0.04
N TYR A 42 -8.73 18.05 -0.70
CA TYR A 42 -7.44 18.20 -1.39
C TYR A 42 -7.46 19.29 -2.48
N ARG A 43 -8.63 19.61 -3.05
CA ARG A 43 -8.78 20.61 -4.14
C ARG A 43 -7.80 20.38 -5.30
N ILE A 44 -7.59 19.11 -5.65
CA ILE A 44 -6.75 18.65 -6.76
C ILE A 44 -7.62 18.20 -7.93
N PHE A 45 -8.70 17.46 -7.65
CA PHE A 45 -9.59 16.90 -8.67
C PHE A 45 -10.88 17.72 -8.80
N PRO A 46 -11.52 17.73 -9.99
CA PRO A 46 -12.87 18.26 -10.15
C PRO A 46 -13.88 17.51 -9.25
N PRO A 47 -14.93 18.17 -8.74
CA PRO A 47 -15.88 17.56 -7.80
C PRO A 47 -16.58 16.28 -8.31
N GLU A 48 -16.70 16.15 -9.63
CA GLU A 48 -17.27 15.00 -10.33
C GLU A 48 -16.51 13.70 -10.02
N TRP A 49 -15.20 13.79 -9.79
CA TRP A 49 -14.34 12.65 -9.50
C TRP A 49 -14.43 12.16 -8.07
N ALA A 50 -14.96 12.96 -7.14
CA ALA A 50 -14.99 12.63 -5.73
C ALA A 50 -15.87 11.40 -5.43
N GLY A 51 -16.93 11.18 -6.21
CA GLY A 51 -17.76 9.98 -6.11
C GLY A 51 -17.03 8.71 -6.55
N PRO A 52 -16.57 8.63 -7.82
CA PRO A 52 -15.82 7.48 -8.32
C PRO A 52 -14.56 7.16 -7.51
N LEU A 53 -13.74 8.16 -7.19
CA LEU A 53 -12.51 7.96 -6.41
C LEU A 53 -12.81 7.57 -4.96
N GLY A 54 -13.90 8.07 -4.37
CA GLY A 54 -14.33 7.73 -3.03
C GLY A 54 -14.68 6.25 -2.86
N TRP A 55 -15.09 5.57 -3.93
CA TRP A 55 -15.33 4.12 -3.95
C TRP A 55 -14.14 3.31 -4.46
N ALA A 56 -13.46 3.81 -5.49
CA ALA A 56 -12.34 3.09 -6.11
C ALA A 56 -11.15 2.97 -5.16
N LEU A 57 -10.86 4.03 -4.40
CA LEU A 57 -9.71 4.05 -3.49
C LEU A 57 -9.86 3.01 -2.37
N PRO A 58 -10.95 2.97 -1.57
CA PRO A 58 -11.11 1.95 -0.52
C PRO A 58 -11.13 0.52 -1.05
N ALA A 59 -11.76 0.29 -2.21
CA ALA A 59 -11.77 -1.02 -2.84
C ALA A 59 -10.35 -1.48 -3.23
N PHE A 60 -9.54 -0.55 -3.75
CA PHE A 60 -8.14 -0.81 -4.09
C PHE A 60 -7.28 -1.07 -2.84
N GLU A 61 -7.50 -0.33 -1.75
CA GLU A 61 -6.84 -0.55 -0.46
C GLU A 61 -7.11 -1.98 0.06
N ILE A 62 -8.37 -2.42 0.06
CA ILE A 62 -8.74 -3.78 0.50
C ILE A 62 -8.13 -4.85 -0.42
N LEU A 63 -8.13 -4.62 -1.73
CA LEU A 63 -7.50 -5.55 -2.67
C LEU A 63 -6.00 -5.71 -2.37
N LEU A 64 -5.27 -4.61 -2.16
CA LEU A 64 -3.86 -4.64 -1.78
C LEU A 64 -3.65 -5.35 -0.45
N ALA A 65 -4.53 -5.13 0.52
CA ALA A 65 -4.50 -5.79 1.82
C ALA A 65 -4.58 -7.31 1.68
N ILE A 66 -5.52 -7.81 0.88
CA ILE A 66 -5.71 -9.24 0.64
C ILE A 66 -4.49 -9.84 -0.08
N LEU A 67 -4.03 -9.20 -1.17
CA LEU A 67 -2.88 -9.67 -1.94
C LEU A 67 -1.61 -9.77 -1.07
N LEU A 68 -1.34 -8.73 -0.28
CA LEU A 68 -0.21 -8.72 0.65
C LEU A 68 -0.41 -9.74 1.77
N LEU A 69 -1.61 -9.86 2.37
CA LEU A 69 -1.85 -10.82 3.44
C LEU A 69 -1.57 -12.26 2.99
N LEU A 70 -2.09 -12.63 1.82
CA LEU A 70 -1.88 -13.93 1.19
C LEU A 70 -0.46 -14.11 0.64
N GLY A 71 0.27 -13.02 0.41
CA GLY A 71 1.58 -13.03 -0.23
C GLY A 71 1.51 -13.50 -1.68
N LEU A 72 0.48 -13.05 -2.40
CA LEU A 72 0.23 -13.28 -3.82
C LEU A 72 0.51 -12.00 -4.61
N PHE A 73 1.18 -12.12 -5.76
CA PHE A 73 1.68 -10.98 -6.54
C PHE A 73 2.40 -9.93 -5.68
N THR A 74 3.17 -10.39 -4.69
CA THR A 74 3.72 -9.60 -3.58
C THR A 74 4.51 -8.40 -4.07
N ARG A 75 5.29 -8.57 -5.15
CA ARG A 75 6.07 -7.49 -5.77
C ARG A 75 5.18 -6.42 -6.40
N LEU A 76 4.13 -6.80 -7.12
CA LEU A 76 3.19 -5.86 -7.74
C LEU A 76 2.34 -5.14 -6.69
N ALA A 77 1.83 -5.88 -5.69
CA ALA A 77 1.08 -5.31 -4.58
C ALA A 77 1.93 -4.34 -3.76
N ALA A 78 3.21 -4.67 -3.52
CA ALA A 78 4.16 -3.76 -2.88
C ALA A 78 4.43 -2.52 -3.73
N LEU A 79 4.69 -2.66 -5.04
CA LEU A 79 4.86 -1.52 -5.95
C LEU A 79 3.65 -0.59 -5.93
N ALA A 80 2.44 -1.14 -6.08
CA ALA A 80 1.20 -0.38 -6.05
C ALA A 80 1.01 0.33 -4.71
N SER A 81 1.32 -0.35 -3.59
CA SER A 81 1.28 0.25 -2.25
C SER A 81 2.25 1.42 -2.13
N GLY A 82 3.49 1.28 -2.62
CA GLY A 82 4.49 2.34 -2.57
C GLY A 82 4.11 3.55 -3.41
N LEU A 83 3.58 3.33 -4.61
CA LEU A 83 3.08 4.40 -5.47
C LEU A 83 1.89 5.12 -4.84
N LEU A 84 0.93 4.37 -4.29
CA LEU A 84 -0.23 4.97 -3.66
C LEU A 84 0.15 5.79 -2.42
N MET A 85 1.08 5.28 -1.62
CA MET A 85 1.55 5.98 -0.43
C MET A 85 2.38 7.21 -0.78
N THR A 86 3.16 7.16 -1.86
CA THR A 86 3.84 8.33 -2.41
C THR A 86 2.84 9.38 -2.90
N ALA A 87 1.75 8.97 -3.54
CA ALA A 87 0.69 9.88 -3.97
C ALA A 87 0.03 10.58 -2.77
N PHE A 88 -0.21 9.88 -1.66
CA PHE A 88 -0.68 10.49 -0.42
C PHE A 88 0.31 11.53 0.12
N ILE A 89 1.61 11.20 0.23
CA ILE A 89 2.64 12.15 0.67
C ILE A 89 2.61 13.43 -0.17
N VAL A 90 2.56 13.29 -1.50
CA VAL A 90 2.50 14.42 -2.44
C VAL A 90 1.23 15.24 -2.23
N GLY A 91 0.09 14.57 -2.02
CA GLY A 91 -1.18 15.22 -1.71
C GLY A 91 -1.10 16.04 -0.42
N ILE A 92 -0.64 15.44 0.67
CA ILE A 92 -0.53 16.09 1.99
C ILE A 92 0.44 17.27 1.92
N ALA A 93 1.60 17.08 1.29
CA ALA A 93 2.56 18.15 1.07
C ALA A 93 1.97 19.31 0.25
N SER A 94 1.18 19.00 -0.79
CA SER A 94 0.51 20.02 -1.62
C SER A 94 -0.46 20.87 -0.81
N VAL A 95 -1.34 20.26 0.00
CA VAL A 95 -2.30 21.01 0.82
C VAL A 95 -1.60 21.81 1.92
N TRP A 96 -0.51 21.28 2.47
CA TRP A 96 0.29 21.95 3.49
C TRP A 96 0.95 23.22 2.94
N ILE A 97 1.61 23.14 1.78
CA ILE A 97 2.26 24.29 1.13
C ILE A 97 1.23 25.36 0.71
N ARG A 98 0.01 24.93 0.37
CA ARG A 98 -1.11 25.83 0.01
C ARG A 98 -1.81 26.44 1.23
N GLY A 99 -1.47 26.00 2.44
CA GLY A 99 -2.03 26.52 3.69
C GLY A 99 -3.48 26.07 3.96
N TYR A 100 -3.91 24.93 3.42
CA TYR A 100 -5.23 24.39 3.75
C TYR A 100 -5.18 23.53 5.01
N THR A 101 -6.28 23.57 5.77
CA THR A 101 -6.44 22.86 7.03
C THR A 101 -7.46 21.75 6.88
N ILE A 102 -6.98 20.62 6.40
CA ILE A 102 -7.81 19.44 6.10
C ILE A 102 -7.42 18.24 6.96
N ASP A 103 -8.39 17.39 7.25
CA ASP A 103 -8.15 16.01 7.59
C ASP A 103 -7.93 15.20 6.30
N CYS A 104 -6.74 14.65 6.17
CA CYS A 104 -6.30 13.94 4.97
C CYS A 104 -7.04 12.61 4.76
N GLY A 105 -7.80 12.14 5.77
CA GLY A 105 -8.69 10.98 5.67
C GLY A 105 -7.96 9.64 5.50
N CYS A 106 -6.62 9.61 5.64
CA CYS A 106 -5.80 8.42 5.36
C CYS A 106 -6.26 7.17 6.15
N PHE A 107 -6.82 7.35 7.35
CA PHE A 107 -7.28 6.29 8.27
C PHE A 107 -8.76 6.42 8.67
N GLY A 108 -9.58 7.09 7.85
CA GLY A 108 -10.97 7.43 8.17
C GLY A 108 -11.18 8.93 8.40
N GLY A 109 -12.44 9.37 8.36
CA GLY A 109 -12.77 10.80 8.36
C GLY A 109 -12.31 11.55 7.10
N GLY A 110 -12.31 12.89 7.18
CA GLY A 110 -11.96 13.77 6.06
C GLY A 110 -12.61 15.15 6.18
N GLY A 111 -12.16 16.09 5.35
CA GLY A 111 -12.77 17.42 5.25
C GLY A 111 -11.99 18.52 5.97
N ASP A 112 -12.52 19.75 5.93
CA ASP A 112 -11.89 20.91 6.55
C ASP A 112 -11.99 20.84 8.09
N ILE A 113 -10.90 21.15 8.79
CA ILE A 113 -10.78 21.14 10.26
C ILE A 113 -10.09 22.41 10.78
N SER A 114 -10.03 22.57 12.12
CA SER A 114 -9.37 23.72 12.74
C SER A 114 -7.85 23.72 12.46
N ALA A 115 -7.25 24.92 12.42
CA ALA A 115 -5.84 25.12 12.12
C ALA A 115 -4.88 24.67 13.25
N GLU A 116 -5.41 24.42 14.45
CA GLU A 116 -4.59 24.15 15.62
C GLU A 116 -3.93 22.77 15.52
N GLY A 117 -2.59 22.73 15.61
CA GLY A 117 -1.83 21.47 15.58
C GLY A 117 -1.72 20.79 14.21
N ILE A 118 -2.16 21.44 13.14
CA ILE A 118 -2.16 20.88 11.78
C ILE A 118 -0.76 20.52 11.28
N ASP A 119 0.24 21.37 11.51
CA ASP A 119 1.61 21.11 11.07
C ASP A 119 2.17 19.81 11.68
N ALA A 120 1.92 19.58 12.98
CA ALA A 120 2.35 18.37 13.66
C ALA A 120 1.59 17.12 13.16
N LYS A 121 0.32 17.28 12.78
CA LYS A 121 -0.48 16.21 12.16
C LYS A 121 0.08 15.85 10.78
N TYR A 122 0.30 16.83 9.90
CA TYR A 122 0.87 16.61 8.57
C TYR A 122 2.28 16.01 8.64
N ALA A 123 3.14 16.50 9.53
CA ALA A 123 4.46 15.92 9.75
C ALA A 123 4.39 14.45 10.19
N ARG A 124 3.47 14.11 11.10
CA ARG A 124 3.26 12.73 11.56
C ARG A 124 2.74 11.83 10.43
N ASP A 125 1.75 12.31 9.67
CA ASP A 125 1.17 11.56 8.56
C ASP A 125 2.23 11.29 7.48
N ILE A 126 2.99 12.30 7.08
CA ILE A 126 4.09 12.16 6.12
C ILE A 126 5.18 11.21 6.64
N ALA A 127 5.59 11.32 7.90
CA ALA A 127 6.62 10.46 8.47
C ALA A 127 6.18 8.98 8.50
N ARG A 128 4.92 8.73 8.87
CA ARG A 128 4.30 7.40 8.81
C ARG A 128 4.26 6.89 7.37
N ASP A 129 3.88 7.72 6.42
CA ASP A 129 3.76 7.31 5.02
C ASP A 129 5.14 6.99 4.43
N PHE A 130 6.19 7.73 4.79
CA PHE A 130 7.57 7.39 4.43
C PHE A 130 8.02 6.03 5.00
N LEU A 131 7.61 5.69 6.22
CA LEU A 131 7.87 4.37 6.79
C LEU A 131 7.23 3.26 5.93
N PHE A 132 5.97 3.45 5.51
CA PHE A 132 5.28 2.49 4.64
C PHE A 132 5.87 2.41 3.23
N VAL A 133 6.34 3.53 2.67
CA VAL A 133 7.12 3.53 1.42
C VAL A 133 8.39 2.71 1.59
N GLY A 134 9.09 2.84 2.72
CA GLY A 134 10.27 2.02 3.03
C GLY A 134 9.95 0.52 3.10
N MET A 135 8.85 0.13 3.76
CA MET A 135 8.38 -1.26 3.81
C MET A 135 8.02 -1.80 2.41
N SER A 136 7.33 -0.98 1.60
CA SER A 136 7.01 -1.31 0.21
C SER A 136 8.28 -1.51 -0.61
N ALA A 137 9.21 -0.55 -0.59
CA ALA A 137 10.46 -0.63 -1.33
C ALA A 137 11.28 -1.88 -0.95
N TRP A 138 11.29 -2.25 0.34
CA TRP A 138 11.90 -3.49 0.79
C TRP A 138 11.29 -4.72 0.10
N LEU A 139 9.96 -4.83 0.09
CA LEU A 139 9.26 -5.95 -0.57
C LEU A 139 9.41 -5.95 -2.09
N VAL A 140 9.59 -4.78 -2.72
CA VAL A 140 9.84 -4.69 -4.17
C VAL A 140 11.21 -5.25 -4.53
N VAL A 141 12.25 -4.92 -3.75
CA VAL A 141 13.62 -5.40 -3.96
C VAL A 141 13.78 -6.85 -3.49
N ARG A 142 13.06 -7.24 -2.42
CA ARG A 142 13.08 -8.56 -1.80
C ARG A 142 11.65 -9.09 -1.64
N PRO A 143 11.02 -9.59 -2.73
CA PRO A 143 9.69 -10.18 -2.62
C PRO A 143 9.68 -11.50 -1.83
N ARG A 144 10.86 -12.06 -1.55
CA ARG A 144 11.01 -13.26 -0.70
C ARG A 144 10.65 -12.92 0.74
N SER A 145 9.50 -13.43 1.19
CA SER A 145 9.10 -13.46 2.60
C SER A 145 8.76 -14.89 3.02
N LEU A 146 8.84 -15.19 4.32
CA LEU A 146 8.23 -16.43 4.85
C LEU A 146 6.72 -16.45 4.49
N TRP A 147 6.19 -17.63 4.18
CA TRP A 147 4.78 -17.87 3.85
C TRP A 147 4.18 -17.01 2.71
N SER A 148 4.97 -16.68 1.67
CA SER A 148 4.42 -16.14 0.41
C SER A 148 4.01 -17.28 -0.51
N LEU A 149 2.79 -17.20 -1.07
CA LEU A 149 2.30 -18.16 -2.07
C LEU A 149 3.02 -17.99 -3.42
N ASP A 150 3.64 -16.82 -3.68
CA ASP A 150 4.51 -16.61 -4.85
C ASP A 150 5.87 -17.34 -4.74
N ARG A 151 6.16 -18.01 -3.62
CA ARG A 151 7.44 -18.70 -3.43
C ARG A 151 7.64 -19.85 -4.42
N GLU A 152 6.55 -20.48 -4.86
CA GLU A 152 6.58 -21.61 -5.80
C GLU A 152 6.73 -21.15 -7.26
N SER A 153 6.09 -20.05 -7.66
CA SER A 153 6.06 -19.62 -9.08
C SER A 153 7.38 -19.00 -9.58
N VAL A 154 8.27 -18.61 -8.66
CA VAL A 154 9.58 -18.02 -8.97
C VAL A 154 10.69 -19.08 -9.12
N ASN A 155 10.42 -20.34 -8.77
CA ASN A 155 11.37 -21.44 -8.91
C ASN A 155 10.64 -22.68 -9.41
N PRO A 156 10.78 -23.08 -10.69
CA PRO A 156 10.49 -24.46 -11.04
C PRO A 156 11.28 -25.35 -10.06
N PRO A 157 10.66 -26.40 -9.49
CA PRO A 157 11.41 -27.31 -8.63
C PRO A 157 12.58 -27.88 -9.43
N ALA A 158 13.74 -28.07 -8.79
CA ALA A 158 14.98 -28.44 -9.49
C ALA A 158 14.90 -29.79 -10.23
N ASP A 159 13.86 -30.57 -10.00
CA ASP A 159 13.51 -31.78 -10.76
C ASP A 159 12.83 -31.48 -12.11
N ALA A 160 12.21 -30.31 -12.29
CA ALA A 160 11.64 -29.87 -13.57
C ALA A 160 12.72 -29.78 -14.66
N ASP A 161 13.93 -29.35 -14.29
CA ASP A 161 15.09 -29.27 -15.18
C ASP A 161 15.57 -30.69 -15.53
N VAL A 162 15.57 -31.61 -14.55
CA VAL A 162 15.98 -33.01 -14.72
C VAL A 162 15.05 -33.75 -15.68
N TYR A 163 13.73 -33.53 -15.60
CA TYR A 163 12.78 -34.12 -16.55
C TYR A 163 12.95 -33.58 -17.97
N SER A 164 13.34 -32.31 -18.12
CA SER A 164 13.59 -31.72 -19.44
C SER A 164 14.88 -32.25 -20.08
N GLU A 165 15.96 -32.43 -19.30
CA GLU A 165 17.21 -33.02 -19.79
C GLU A 165 17.06 -34.50 -20.14
N GLU A 166 16.29 -35.27 -19.36
CA GLU A 166 16.01 -36.68 -19.67
C GLU A 166 15.14 -36.83 -20.91
N ALA A 167 14.16 -35.95 -21.11
CA ALA A 167 13.32 -35.94 -22.30
C ALA A 167 14.10 -35.56 -23.57
N GLU A 168 15.03 -34.60 -23.50
CA GLU A 168 15.91 -34.24 -24.61
C GLU A 168 16.93 -35.35 -24.95
N ARG A 169 17.37 -36.13 -23.95
CA ARG A 169 18.28 -37.27 -24.16
C ARG A 169 17.65 -38.47 -24.86
N GLN A 170 16.32 -38.53 -24.93
CA GLN A 170 15.56 -39.64 -25.50
C GLN A 170 15.13 -39.41 -26.96
N VAL A 171 15.49 -38.26 -27.55
CA VAL A 171 15.28 -37.90 -28.96
C VAL A 171 16.59 -38.02 -29.73
#